data_AF-A0A383EL35-F1
#
_entry.id   AF-A0A383EL35-F1
#
_cell.length_a   1.000
_cell.length_b   1.000
_cell.length_c   1.000
_cell.angle_alpha   90.00
_cell.angle_beta   90.00
_cell.angle_gamma   90.00
#
_symmetry.space_group_name_H-M   'P 1'
#
loop_
_entity.id
_entity.type
_entity.pdbx_description
1 polymer ?
#
loop_
_entity_poly.entity_id
_entity_poly.type
_entity_poly.pdbx_seq_one_letter_code
_entity_poly.pdbx_strand_id
1 'polypeptide(L)'
;AFRDVIPFFSRRIGISGGGLVPILGGARFTGLAGDYGLGFLSLQVDDFEEASSTNFSVARVRRNILHNSDIGGIFINKQEMGGNFNRTYGVDANLTFRRFLDISSFLMKTSTPEISDQQFSGLFRIGWQDPFLSLAGSYLSIQENFDPEVGFVPRSGIRKTTGRFAVRPRPGERIPSIRQIEPSINLDYITDQDNLLETRNLNTRFQVDFHNGSLVWVGSRSRFERLTEP
;
A
#
# COMPACT_ATOMS: atom_id res chain seq x y z
N ALA A 1 2.39 0.29 5.56
CA ALA A 1 2.56 -0.13 4.15
C ALA A 1 1.30 0.16 3.32
N PHE A 2 0.10 -0.35 3.66
CA PHE A 2 -1.17 -0.03 2.94
C PHE A 2 -1.67 1.43 3.06
N ARG A 3 -0.85 2.38 3.50
CA ARG A 3 -1.27 3.78 3.68
C ARG A 3 -0.76 4.72 2.60
N ASP A 4 0.17 4.28 1.75
CA ASP A 4 0.82 5.16 0.78
C ASP A 4 0.08 5.21 -0.57
N VAL A 5 -0.58 4.11 -0.99
CA VAL A 5 -1.43 4.07 -2.19
C VAL A 5 -2.66 3.20 -1.93
N ILE A 6 -3.84 3.79 -2.11
CA ILE A 6 -5.13 3.11 -2.08
C ILE A 6 -5.81 3.43 -3.40
N PRO A 7 -5.85 2.52 -4.40
CA PRO A 7 -6.37 2.88 -5.72
C PRO A 7 -7.90 3.05 -5.72
N PHE A 8 -8.61 2.45 -4.76
CA PHE A 8 -10.05 2.57 -4.61
C PHE A 8 -10.45 2.75 -3.14
N PHE A 9 -11.22 3.79 -2.86
CA PHE A 9 -11.80 4.04 -1.56
C PHE A 9 -13.27 4.43 -1.71
N SER A 10 -14.17 3.53 -1.33
CA SER A 10 -15.61 3.69 -1.56
C SER A 10 -16.21 4.96 -0.94
N ARG A 11 -15.58 5.52 0.11
CA ARG A 11 -16.01 6.79 0.73
C ARG A 11 -15.77 8.03 -0.12
N ARG A 12 -15.04 7.92 -1.24
CA ARG A 12 -14.93 9.01 -2.23
C ARG A 12 -16.14 9.06 -3.19
N ILE A 13 -16.99 8.03 -3.22
CA ILE A 13 -18.16 8.02 -4.09
C ILE A 13 -19.27 8.86 -3.46
N GLY A 14 -19.93 9.72 -4.26
CA GLY A 14 -21.00 10.60 -3.79
C GLY A 14 -20.50 11.84 -3.05
N ILE A 15 -19.23 12.22 -3.23
CA ILE A 15 -18.67 13.47 -2.72
C ILE A 15 -18.12 14.26 -3.90
N SER A 16 -18.59 15.50 -4.08
CA SER A 16 -18.06 16.45 -5.07
C SER A 16 -18.09 17.86 -4.46
N GLY A 17 -17.04 18.65 -4.65
CA GLY A 17 -16.98 20.05 -4.16
C GLY A 17 -17.14 20.23 -2.64
N GLY A 18 -17.04 19.16 -1.84
CA GLY A 18 -17.35 19.19 -0.39
C GLY A 18 -18.81 18.92 -0.04
N GLY A 19 -19.69 18.76 -1.03
CA GLY A 19 -21.09 18.36 -0.89
C GLY A 19 -21.33 16.87 -1.12
N LEU A 20 -22.46 16.37 -0.61
CA LEU A 20 -22.94 15.02 -0.89
C LEU A 20 -23.74 15.03 -2.19
N VAL A 21 -23.34 14.21 -3.15
CA VAL A 21 -24.08 14.03 -4.41
C VAL A 21 -24.90 12.74 -4.32
N PRO A 22 -26.23 12.79 -4.58
CA PRO A 22 -27.09 11.62 -4.46
C PRO A 22 -26.63 10.44 -5.31
N ILE A 23 -26.64 9.24 -4.73
CA ILE A 23 -26.41 8.00 -5.48
C ILE A 23 -27.75 7.56 -6.06
N LEU A 24 -27.87 7.56 -7.39
CA LEU A 24 -29.07 7.13 -8.11
C LEU A 24 -29.29 5.62 -8.02
N GLY A 25 -28.19 4.86 -8.01
CA GLY A 25 -28.24 3.42 -7.87
C GLY A 25 -26.93 2.76 -8.26
N GLY A 26 -26.90 1.44 -8.16
CA GLY A 26 -25.75 0.66 -8.60
C GLY A 26 -25.84 -0.80 -8.20
N ALA A 27 -24.84 -1.56 -8.61
CA ALA A 27 -24.73 -2.98 -8.35
C ALA A 27 -23.31 -3.34 -7.91
N ARG A 28 -23.22 -4.31 -7.00
CA ARG A 28 -21.96 -4.89 -6.55
C ARG A 28 -22.07 -6.41 -6.62
N PHE A 29 -21.13 -7.01 -7.32
CA PHE A 29 -20.99 -8.46 -7.42
C PHE A 29 -19.63 -8.88 -6.94
N THR A 30 -19.59 -9.89 -6.08
CA THR A 30 -18.33 -10.51 -5.64
C THR A 30 -18.55 -12.00 -5.54
N GLY A 31 -17.58 -12.79 -5.99
CA GLY A 31 -17.71 -14.24 -5.96
C GLY A 31 -16.41 -14.96 -6.24
N LEU A 32 -16.48 -16.28 -6.06
CA LEU A 32 -15.41 -17.21 -6.41
C LEU A 32 -15.88 -18.10 -7.56
N ALA A 33 -14.98 -18.36 -8.51
CA ALA A 33 -15.18 -19.28 -9.62
C ALA A 33 -13.91 -20.13 -9.76
N GLY A 34 -13.90 -21.29 -9.08
CA GLY A 34 -12.70 -22.11 -8.92
C GLY A 34 -11.58 -21.32 -8.24
N ASP A 35 -10.41 -21.26 -8.86
CA ASP A 35 -9.25 -20.51 -8.36
C ASP A 35 -9.36 -18.99 -8.55
N TYR A 36 -10.43 -18.50 -9.18
CA TYR A 36 -10.61 -17.08 -9.48
C TYR A 36 -11.52 -16.40 -8.46
N GLY A 37 -11.07 -15.28 -7.90
CA GLY A 37 -11.91 -14.30 -7.22
C GLY A 37 -12.27 -13.18 -8.18
N LEU A 38 -13.57 -12.88 -8.25
CA LEU A 38 -14.11 -11.85 -9.13
C LEU A 38 -14.81 -10.79 -8.28
N GLY A 39 -14.58 -9.52 -8.62
CA GLY A 39 -15.24 -8.38 -8.03
C GLY A 39 -15.65 -7.38 -9.10
N PHE A 40 -16.90 -6.93 -9.05
CA PHE A 40 -17.44 -5.88 -9.89
C PHE A 40 -18.25 -4.91 -9.03
N LEU A 41 -18.11 -3.62 -9.32
CA LEU A 41 -18.93 -2.55 -8.76
C LEU A 41 -19.27 -1.59 -9.89
N SER A 42 -20.51 -1.15 -9.97
CA SER A 42 -20.89 0.02 -10.77
C SER A 42 -21.90 0.85 -10.00
N LEU A 43 -21.66 2.14 -9.87
CA LEU A 43 -22.50 3.10 -9.16
C LEU A 43 -22.72 4.33 -10.03
N GLN A 44 -23.97 4.74 -10.18
CA GLN A 44 -24.35 5.99 -10.82
C GLN A 44 -24.66 7.02 -9.73
N VAL A 45 -24.00 8.16 -9.84
CA VAL A 45 -24.19 9.33 -9.00
C VAL A 45 -24.87 10.41 -9.84
N ASP A 46 -25.81 11.12 -9.24
CA ASP A 46 -26.56 12.19 -9.89
C ASP A 46 -25.67 13.40 -10.22
N ASP A 47 -26.20 14.38 -10.95
CA ASP A 47 -25.60 15.71 -10.94
C ASP A 47 -26.05 16.49 -9.68
N PHE A 48 -25.21 17.40 -9.21
CA PHE A 48 -25.57 18.29 -8.09
C PHE A 48 -24.72 19.56 -8.13
N GLU A 49 -25.38 20.71 -8.19
CA GLU A 49 -24.73 22.02 -8.38
C GLU A 49 -23.79 22.02 -9.61
N GLU A 50 -22.48 22.17 -9.42
CA GLU A 50 -21.47 22.14 -10.48
C GLU A 50 -20.98 20.72 -10.81
N ALA A 51 -21.38 19.71 -10.01
CA ALA A 51 -20.97 18.33 -10.22
C ALA A 51 -21.78 17.68 -11.34
N SER A 52 -21.09 17.19 -12.37
CA SER A 52 -21.71 16.40 -13.44
C SER A 52 -22.09 15.00 -12.97
N SER A 53 -23.16 14.44 -13.53
CA SER A 53 -23.53 13.05 -13.28
C SER A 53 -22.37 12.12 -13.58
N THR A 54 -22.06 11.21 -12.66
CA THR A 54 -20.80 10.44 -12.68
C THR A 54 -21.06 8.95 -12.49
N ASN A 55 -20.47 8.14 -13.37
CA ASN A 55 -20.41 6.69 -13.22
C ASN A 55 -19.08 6.26 -12.62
N PHE A 56 -19.15 5.48 -11.54
CA PHE A 56 -17.99 4.81 -10.94
C PHE A 56 -18.09 3.33 -11.22
N SER A 57 -17.06 2.74 -11.82
CA SER A 57 -17.01 1.30 -12.07
C SER A 57 -15.67 0.70 -11.63
N VAL A 58 -15.70 -0.47 -11.01
CA VAL A 58 -14.51 -1.22 -10.58
C VAL A 58 -14.65 -2.66 -11.05
N ALA A 59 -13.61 -3.19 -11.66
CA ALA A 59 -13.49 -4.61 -11.98
C ALA A 59 -12.18 -5.14 -11.40
N ARG A 60 -12.24 -6.24 -10.65
CA ARG A 60 -11.06 -6.93 -10.12
C ARG A 60 -11.17 -8.42 -10.41
N VAL A 61 -10.07 -8.96 -10.91
CA VAL A 61 -9.86 -10.41 -11.06
C VAL A 61 -8.63 -10.76 -10.26
N ARG A 62 -8.73 -11.80 -9.45
CA ARG A 62 -7.61 -12.40 -8.73
C ARG A 62 -7.61 -13.89 -9.03
N ARG A 63 -6.45 -14.47 -9.29
CA ARG A 63 -6.28 -15.91 -9.45
C ARG A 63 -5.36 -16.44 -8.36
N ASN A 64 -5.85 -17.37 -7.56
CA ASN A 64 -5.00 -18.15 -6.67
C ASN A 64 -4.05 -19.00 -7.51
N ILE A 65 -2.78 -18.95 -7.17
CA ILE A 65 -1.72 -19.75 -7.79
C ILE A 65 -0.90 -20.40 -6.68
N LEU A 66 -0.31 -21.56 -6.95
CA LEU A 66 0.42 -22.31 -5.91
C LEU A 66 -0.48 -22.55 -4.68
N HIS A 67 0.09 -22.71 -3.48
CA HIS A 67 -0.70 -22.99 -2.27
C HIS A 67 -1.21 -21.71 -1.57
N ASN A 68 -0.33 -20.72 -1.41
CA ASN A 68 -0.58 -19.48 -0.67
C ASN A 68 -0.13 -18.28 -1.50
N SER A 69 -0.52 -18.21 -2.76
CA SER A 69 -0.10 -17.13 -3.65
C SER A 69 -1.22 -16.72 -4.59
N ASP A 70 -1.16 -15.50 -5.08
CA ASP A 70 -2.14 -14.97 -6.01
C ASP A 70 -1.53 -13.92 -6.92
N ILE A 71 -2.13 -13.80 -8.10
CA ILE A 71 -1.91 -12.71 -9.03
C ILE A 71 -3.25 -12.04 -9.34
N GLY A 72 -3.22 -10.74 -9.58
CA GLY A 72 -4.43 -9.96 -9.74
C GLY A 72 -4.30 -8.85 -10.77
N GLY A 73 -5.46 -8.43 -11.24
CA GLY A 73 -5.64 -7.23 -12.05
C GLY A 73 -6.81 -6.42 -11.50
N ILE A 74 -6.72 -5.10 -11.61
CA ILE A 74 -7.80 -4.19 -11.26
C ILE A 74 -7.94 -3.10 -12.31
N PHE A 75 -9.19 -2.74 -12.59
CA PHE A 75 -9.57 -1.59 -13.36
C PHE A 75 -10.56 -0.76 -12.56
N ILE A 76 -10.35 0.55 -12.54
CA ILE A 76 -11.21 1.52 -11.86
C ILE A 76 -11.48 2.63 -12.87
N ASN A 77 -12.75 3.03 -12.96
CA ASN A 77 -13.23 4.04 -13.87
C ASN A 77 -14.10 5.04 -13.08
N LYS A 78 -13.80 6.32 -13.25
CA LYS A 78 -14.69 7.43 -12.99
C LYS A 78 -14.98 8.07 -14.34
N GLN A 79 -16.24 8.12 -14.73
CA GLN A 79 -16.68 8.71 -16.00
C GLN A 79 -17.74 9.77 -15.69
N GLU A 80 -17.45 11.01 -16.04
CA GLU A 80 -18.38 12.12 -15.91
C GLU A 80 -19.16 12.29 -17.22
N MET A 81 -20.42 12.70 -17.08
CA MET A 81 -21.24 13.17 -18.19
C MET A 81 -20.59 14.44 -18.76
N GLY A 82 -20.37 14.49 -20.08
CA GLY A 82 -19.60 15.57 -20.72
C GLY A 82 -18.18 15.16 -21.18
N GLY A 83 -17.72 13.95 -20.86
CA GLY A 83 -16.56 13.32 -21.51
C GLY A 83 -15.30 13.22 -20.66
N ASN A 84 -15.24 13.91 -19.52
CA ASN A 84 -14.13 13.78 -18.56
C ASN A 84 -14.10 12.38 -17.92
N PHE A 85 -12.90 11.88 -17.65
CA PHE A 85 -12.71 10.59 -17.00
C PHE A 85 -11.41 10.50 -16.20
N ASN A 86 -11.40 9.60 -15.22
CA ASN A 86 -10.19 9.12 -14.56
C ASN A 86 -10.21 7.59 -14.55
N ARG A 87 -9.17 6.97 -15.08
CA ARG A 87 -9.04 5.51 -15.13
C ARG A 87 -7.77 5.06 -14.43
N THR A 88 -7.90 4.09 -13.54
CA THR A 88 -6.75 3.43 -12.92
C THR A 88 -6.69 1.97 -13.37
N TYR A 89 -5.52 1.55 -13.83
CA TYR A 89 -5.21 0.18 -14.21
C TYR A 89 -4.16 -0.34 -13.24
N GLY A 90 -4.27 -1.59 -12.81
CA GLY A 90 -3.30 -2.19 -11.91
C GLY A 90 -3.14 -3.68 -12.10
N VAL A 91 -1.93 -4.16 -11.84
CA VAL A 91 -1.61 -5.57 -11.68
C VAL A 91 -0.87 -5.78 -10.37
N ASP A 92 -1.11 -6.91 -9.72
CA ASP A 92 -0.49 -7.25 -8.45
C ASP A 92 -0.12 -8.73 -8.37
N ALA A 93 0.88 -9.04 -7.54
CA ALA A 93 1.33 -10.38 -7.25
C ALA A 93 1.68 -10.50 -5.77
N ASN A 94 1.16 -11.53 -5.10
CA ASN A 94 1.44 -11.88 -3.72
C ASN A 94 1.90 -13.34 -3.69
N LEU A 95 3.17 -13.57 -3.39
CA LEU A 95 3.80 -14.87 -3.46
C LEU A 95 4.36 -15.25 -2.09
N THR A 96 4.08 -16.48 -1.63
CA THR A 96 4.61 -17.03 -0.39
C THR A 96 5.32 -18.34 -0.70
N PHE A 97 6.62 -18.39 -0.43
CA PHE A 97 7.48 -19.56 -0.65
C PHE A 97 8.00 -20.10 0.68
N ARG A 98 8.08 -21.43 0.78
CA ARG A 98 8.71 -22.16 1.89
C ARG A 98 8.29 -21.66 3.29
N ARG A 99 7.04 -21.21 3.44
CA ARG A 99 6.40 -20.67 4.66
C ARG A 99 6.94 -19.35 5.21
N PHE A 100 8.18 -18.98 4.90
CA PHE A 100 8.86 -17.82 5.52
C PHE A 100 9.21 -16.70 4.55
N LEU A 101 9.21 -16.97 3.23
CA LEU A 101 9.56 -15.98 2.22
C LEU A 101 8.29 -15.42 1.57
N ASP A 102 8.02 -14.14 1.80
CA ASP A 102 6.92 -13.41 1.19
C ASP A 102 7.45 -12.37 0.19
N ILE A 103 6.85 -12.33 -1.00
CA ILE A 103 7.09 -11.32 -2.03
C ILE A 103 5.74 -10.72 -2.41
N SER A 104 5.64 -9.39 -2.37
CA SER A 104 4.43 -8.69 -2.80
C SER A 104 4.80 -7.52 -3.70
N SER A 105 4.12 -7.39 -4.83
CA SER A 105 4.37 -6.30 -5.77
C SER A 105 3.08 -5.84 -6.43
N PHE A 106 3.03 -4.55 -6.80
CA PHE A 106 2.03 -4.04 -7.73
C PHE A 106 2.66 -3.04 -8.69
N LEU A 107 2.01 -2.87 -9.83
CA LEU A 107 2.24 -1.76 -10.75
C LEU A 107 0.87 -1.20 -11.16
N MET A 108 0.72 0.12 -11.08
CA MET A 108 -0.50 0.83 -11.40
C MET A 108 -0.20 2.02 -12.31
N LYS A 109 -1.18 2.35 -13.14
CA LYS A 109 -1.18 3.51 -14.02
C LYS A 109 -2.51 4.26 -13.89
N THR A 110 -2.47 5.58 -13.78
CA THR A 110 -3.66 6.44 -13.93
C THR A 110 -3.72 7.03 -15.34
N SER A 111 -4.92 7.39 -15.78
CA SER A 111 -5.16 8.05 -17.05
C SER A 111 -6.29 9.04 -16.87
N THR A 112 -5.92 10.30 -17.03
CA THR A 112 -6.79 11.48 -17.00
C THR A 112 -6.55 12.23 -18.31
N PRO A 113 -7.58 12.78 -18.96
CA PRO A 113 -7.40 13.71 -20.07
C PRO A 113 -6.35 14.78 -19.76
N GLU A 114 -5.63 15.23 -20.78
CA GLU A 114 -4.64 16.32 -20.70
C GLU A 114 -3.36 16.03 -19.89
N ILE A 115 -3.30 14.92 -19.15
CA ILE A 115 -2.10 14.45 -18.45
C ILE A 115 -1.49 13.27 -19.19
N SER A 116 -0.25 13.40 -19.64
CA SER A 116 0.40 12.41 -20.54
C SER A 116 1.63 11.71 -19.97
N ASP A 117 2.20 12.21 -18.87
CA ASP A 117 3.44 11.72 -18.28
C ASP A 117 3.32 11.52 -16.76
N GLN A 118 4.24 10.74 -16.19
CA GLN A 118 4.39 10.58 -14.75
C GLN A 118 3.15 10.03 -13.99
N GLN A 119 2.38 9.14 -14.64
CA GLN A 119 1.13 8.59 -14.12
C GLN A 119 1.26 7.15 -13.58
N PHE A 120 2.45 6.71 -13.15
CA PHE A 120 2.66 5.35 -12.61
C PHE A 120 2.93 5.33 -11.11
N SER A 121 2.50 4.25 -10.47
CA SER A 121 2.97 3.87 -9.14
C SER A 121 3.31 2.38 -9.09
N GLY A 122 4.37 2.02 -8.38
CA GLY A 122 4.76 0.62 -8.23
C GLY A 122 5.40 0.35 -6.88
N LEU A 123 5.13 -0.84 -6.35
CA LEU A 123 5.73 -1.35 -5.13
C LEU A 123 6.39 -2.69 -5.42
N PHE A 124 7.57 -2.90 -4.86
CA PHE A 124 8.15 -4.22 -4.68
C PHE A 124 8.51 -4.41 -3.21
N ARG A 125 8.17 -5.55 -2.64
CA ARG A 125 8.50 -5.92 -1.26
C ARG A 125 8.90 -7.38 -1.20
N ILE A 126 9.91 -7.64 -0.38
CA ILE A 126 10.38 -8.97 -0.04
C ILE A 126 10.56 -9.07 1.48
N GLY A 127 10.24 -10.22 2.06
CA GLY A 127 10.40 -10.48 3.47
C GLY A 127 10.71 -11.93 3.76
N TRP A 128 11.65 -12.16 4.66
CA TRP A 128 11.93 -13.44 5.31
C TRP A 128 11.52 -13.36 6.77
N GLN A 129 10.63 -14.25 7.20
CA GLN A 129 10.06 -14.25 8.55
C GLN A 129 10.04 -15.65 9.14
N ASP A 130 11.12 -16.07 9.80
CA ASP A 130 11.17 -17.31 10.58
C ASP A 130 11.27 -16.99 12.10
N PRO A 131 11.15 -17.98 13.01
CA PRO A 131 11.19 -17.72 14.46
C PRO A 131 12.44 -17.00 14.97
N PHE A 132 13.58 -17.13 14.29
CA PHE A 132 14.86 -16.53 14.62
C PHE A 132 15.13 -15.24 13.85
N LEU A 133 14.86 -15.18 12.53
CA LEU A 133 15.20 -14.05 11.67
C LEU A 133 13.96 -13.38 11.08
N SER A 134 13.93 -12.05 11.16
CA SER A 134 12.96 -11.18 10.49
C SER A 134 13.73 -10.18 9.63
N LEU A 135 13.76 -10.39 8.32
CA LEU A 135 14.34 -9.47 7.35
C LEU A 135 13.25 -9.02 6.38
N ALA A 136 13.12 -7.74 6.12
CA ALA A 136 12.21 -7.24 5.09
C ALA A 136 12.76 -5.99 4.42
N GLY A 137 12.45 -5.84 3.14
CA GLY A 137 12.75 -4.65 2.36
C GLY A 137 11.60 -4.32 1.43
N SER A 138 11.37 -3.03 1.17
CA SER A 138 10.45 -2.59 0.13
C SER A 138 10.96 -1.37 -0.59
N TYR A 139 10.56 -1.23 -1.85
CA TYR A 139 10.75 -0.05 -2.66
C TYR A 139 9.41 0.35 -3.29
N LEU A 140 8.96 1.56 -3.01
CA LEU A 140 7.74 2.17 -3.54
C LEU A 140 8.13 3.39 -4.37
N SER A 141 7.58 3.53 -5.56
CA SER A 141 7.62 4.76 -6.34
C SER A 141 6.21 5.22 -6.64
N ILE A 142 5.95 6.50 -6.44
CA ILE A 142 4.70 7.18 -6.79
C ILE A 142 5.11 8.39 -7.63
N GLN A 143 4.84 8.35 -8.92
CA GLN A 143 5.15 9.47 -9.81
C GLN A 143 4.26 10.68 -9.51
N GLU A 144 4.68 11.85 -9.96
CA GLU A 144 4.08 13.13 -9.61
C GLU A 144 2.61 13.25 -10.02
N ASN A 145 2.27 12.77 -11.22
CA ASN A 145 0.93 12.83 -11.80
C ASN A 145 0.12 11.53 -11.60
N PHE A 146 0.57 10.62 -10.73
CA PHE A 146 -0.22 9.45 -10.37
C PHE A 146 -1.35 9.86 -9.42
N ASP A 147 -2.56 10.02 -9.98
CA ASP A 147 -3.75 10.40 -9.23
C ASP A 147 -4.95 9.46 -9.51
N PRO A 148 -5.19 8.46 -8.65
CA PRO A 148 -6.43 7.71 -8.65
C PRO A 148 -7.51 8.54 -7.96
N GLU A 149 -8.35 9.23 -8.72
CA GLU A 149 -9.38 10.13 -8.18
C GLU A 149 -10.39 9.42 -7.27
N VAL A 150 -10.66 8.14 -7.54
CA VAL A 150 -11.53 7.28 -6.71
C VAL A 150 -10.76 6.61 -5.55
N GLY A 151 -9.47 6.88 -5.44
CA GLY A 151 -8.53 6.27 -4.50
C GLY A 151 -8.10 7.20 -3.38
N PHE A 152 -6.85 7.09 -2.94
CA PHE A 152 -6.18 8.00 -2.03
C PHE A 152 -4.67 7.79 -2.11
N VAL A 153 -3.95 8.88 -2.38
CA VAL A 153 -2.49 8.95 -2.40
C VAL A 153 -2.10 10.17 -1.56
N PRO A 154 -1.59 9.99 -0.33
CA PRO A 154 -1.30 11.12 0.54
C PRO A 154 -0.11 11.97 0.06
N ARG A 155 0.83 11.37 -0.67
CA ARG A 155 2.03 12.02 -1.18
C ARG A 155 2.40 11.39 -2.53
N SER A 156 2.35 12.17 -3.60
CA SER A 156 2.88 11.83 -4.92
C SER A 156 4.32 12.34 -5.06
N GLY A 157 4.97 12.03 -6.18
CA GLY A 157 6.31 12.54 -6.49
C GLY A 157 7.43 11.96 -5.61
N ILE A 158 7.23 10.79 -5.00
CA ILE A 158 8.19 10.20 -4.07
C ILE A 158 8.68 8.81 -4.43
N ARG A 159 9.87 8.49 -3.91
CA ARG A 159 10.37 7.12 -3.76
C ARG A 159 10.57 6.83 -2.28
N LYS A 160 10.12 5.66 -1.85
CA LYS A 160 10.21 5.22 -0.46
C LYS A 160 10.83 3.84 -0.37
N THR A 161 12.01 3.78 0.23
CA THR A 161 12.70 2.55 0.57
C THR A 161 12.47 2.26 2.05
N THR A 162 12.01 1.06 2.37
CA THR A 162 11.93 0.60 3.77
C THR A 162 12.81 -0.62 3.96
N GLY A 163 13.41 -0.72 5.14
CA GLY A 163 14.24 -1.85 5.54
C GLY A 163 13.95 -2.22 6.99
N ARG A 164 13.81 -3.51 7.26
CA ARG A 164 13.66 -4.05 8.60
C ARG A 164 14.55 -5.26 8.78
N PHE A 165 15.29 -5.26 9.87
CA PHE A 165 16.10 -6.38 10.31
C PHE A 165 15.85 -6.62 11.80
N ALA A 166 15.64 -7.87 12.19
CA ALA A 166 15.65 -8.29 13.57
C ALA A 166 16.10 -9.75 13.68
N VAL A 167 16.86 -10.06 14.72
CA VAL A 167 17.13 -11.44 15.13
C VAL A 167 16.52 -11.69 16.49
N ARG A 168 16.08 -12.92 16.75
CA ARG A 168 15.32 -13.32 17.94
C ARG A 168 15.92 -14.56 18.61
N PRO A 169 17.20 -14.55 19.01
CA PRO A 169 17.78 -15.67 19.74
C PRO A 169 17.01 -15.96 21.04
N ARG A 170 16.86 -17.25 21.33
CA ARG A 170 16.28 -17.76 22.58
C ARG A 170 17.37 -18.54 23.32
N PRO A 171 18.00 -17.94 24.36
CA PRO A 171 19.15 -18.54 25.03
C PRO A 171 18.87 -19.90 25.68
N GLY A 172 17.59 -20.18 26.00
CA GLY A 172 17.18 -21.41 26.67
C GLY A 172 17.86 -21.54 28.03
N GLU A 173 18.34 -22.75 28.34
CA GLU A 173 18.97 -23.08 29.62
C GLU A 173 20.26 -22.29 29.91
N ARG A 174 20.90 -21.70 28.89
CA ARG A 174 22.11 -20.87 29.10
C ARG A 174 21.82 -19.62 29.93
N ILE A 175 20.64 -19.05 29.79
CA ILE A 175 20.18 -17.90 30.58
C ILE A 175 18.70 -18.12 30.92
N PRO A 176 18.39 -18.90 31.97
CA PRO A 176 17.03 -19.41 32.23
C PRO A 176 15.97 -18.35 32.47
N SER A 177 16.36 -17.13 32.86
CA SER A 177 15.43 -16.02 33.07
C SER A 177 15.00 -15.36 31.76
N ILE A 178 15.79 -15.45 30.70
CA ILE A 178 15.56 -14.77 29.41
C ILE A 178 14.86 -15.70 28.44
N ARG A 179 13.67 -15.29 28.00
CA ARG A 179 12.88 -15.99 27.00
C ARG A 179 13.38 -15.69 25.58
N GLN A 180 13.70 -14.43 25.29
CA GLN A 180 14.09 -13.97 23.95
C GLN A 180 14.87 -12.66 24.03
N ILE A 181 15.84 -12.48 23.13
CA ILE A 181 16.52 -11.21 22.90
C ILE A 181 16.18 -10.76 21.48
N GLU A 182 15.87 -9.48 21.27
CA GLU A 182 15.47 -8.92 19.99
C GLU A 182 16.18 -7.59 19.69
N PRO A 183 17.42 -7.63 19.18
CA PRO A 183 17.97 -6.48 18.46
C PRO A 183 17.23 -6.31 17.13
N SER A 184 16.87 -5.07 16.81
CA SER A 184 16.20 -4.71 15.58
C SER A 184 16.60 -3.33 15.06
N ILE A 185 16.54 -3.19 13.74
CA ILE A 185 16.80 -1.97 12.99
C ILE A 185 15.65 -1.79 12.00
N ASN A 186 15.09 -0.59 11.93
CA ASN A 186 14.07 -0.22 10.96
C ASN A 186 14.49 1.10 10.29
N LEU A 187 14.43 1.15 8.97
CA LEU A 187 14.75 2.30 8.15
C LEU A 187 13.54 2.65 7.28
N ASP A 188 13.12 3.91 7.33
CA ASP A 188 12.31 4.54 6.29
C ASP A 188 13.18 5.61 5.62
N TYR A 189 13.32 5.53 4.30
CA TYR A 189 14.11 6.47 3.49
C TYR A 189 13.26 6.95 2.32
N ILE A 190 12.91 8.23 2.33
CA ILE A 190 12.01 8.86 1.36
C ILE A 190 12.79 9.94 0.60
N THR A 191 12.70 9.89 -0.72
CA THR A 191 13.21 10.91 -1.62
C THR A 191 12.09 11.40 -2.53
N ASP A 192 12.33 12.52 -3.19
CA ASP A 192 11.57 12.87 -4.39
C ASP A 192 11.92 11.94 -5.59
N GLN A 193 11.37 12.23 -6.76
CA GLN A 193 11.69 11.51 -8.01
C GLN A 193 13.09 11.79 -8.55
N ASP A 194 13.79 12.81 -8.07
CA ASP A 194 15.18 13.14 -8.44
C ASP A 194 16.22 12.54 -7.47
N ASN A 195 15.76 11.73 -6.50
CA ASN A 195 16.56 11.12 -5.43
C ASN A 195 17.10 12.09 -4.38
N LEU A 196 16.52 13.27 -4.29
CA LEU A 196 16.80 14.21 -3.24
C LEU A 196 16.14 13.74 -1.94
N LEU A 197 16.93 13.63 -0.87
CA LEU A 197 16.42 13.14 0.41
C LEU A 197 15.41 14.12 1.02
N GLU A 198 14.22 13.61 1.32
CA GLU A 198 13.15 14.35 1.99
C GLU A 198 13.02 13.90 3.44
N THR A 199 12.89 12.60 3.69
CA THR A 199 12.68 12.07 5.04
C THR A 199 13.56 10.84 5.26
N ARG A 200 14.23 10.78 6.42
CA ARG A 200 14.89 9.54 6.88
C ARG A 200 14.54 9.29 8.33
N ASN A 201 13.94 8.13 8.62
CA ASN A 201 13.75 7.65 9.97
C ASN A 201 14.54 6.34 10.16
N LEU A 202 15.51 6.36 11.06
CA LEU A 202 16.24 5.17 11.51
C LEU A 202 15.87 4.89 12.95
N ASN A 203 15.31 3.71 13.22
CA ASN A 203 14.97 3.25 14.55
C ASN A 203 15.78 2.01 14.87
N THR A 204 16.59 2.07 15.93
CA THR A 204 17.26 0.89 16.50
C THR A 204 16.63 0.55 17.83
N ARG A 205 16.49 -0.74 18.12
CA ARG A 205 15.96 -1.22 19.39
C ARG A 205 16.68 -2.49 19.79
N PHE A 206 17.00 -2.60 21.07
CA PHE A 206 17.41 -3.82 21.71
C PHE A 206 16.40 -4.14 22.80
N GLN A 207 15.76 -5.30 22.72
CA GLN A 207 14.76 -5.74 23.68
C GLN A 207 15.15 -7.10 24.28
N VAL A 208 14.85 -7.30 25.55
CA VAL A 208 14.97 -8.58 26.26
C VAL A 208 13.62 -8.89 26.88
N ASP A 209 13.07 -10.04 26.52
CA ASP A 209 11.86 -10.58 27.12
C ASP A 209 12.19 -11.67 28.13
N PHE A 210 11.55 -11.65 29.29
CA PHE A 210 11.73 -12.61 30.36
C PHE A 210 10.59 -13.65 30.41
N HIS A 211 10.84 -14.78 31.08
CA HIS A 211 9.83 -15.84 31.23
C HIS A 211 8.65 -15.46 32.13
N ASN A 212 8.85 -14.54 33.06
CA ASN A 212 7.79 -14.01 33.93
C ASN A 212 6.89 -12.96 33.23
N GLY A 213 7.10 -12.72 31.94
CA GLY A 213 6.34 -11.76 31.14
C GLY A 213 6.85 -10.32 31.19
N SER A 214 7.86 -10.00 32.00
CA SER A 214 8.49 -8.67 31.96
C SER A 214 9.32 -8.49 30.68
N LEU A 215 9.56 -7.24 30.31
CA LEU A 215 10.43 -6.86 29.20
C LEU A 215 11.26 -5.63 29.58
N VAL A 216 12.47 -5.56 29.06
CA VAL A 216 13.33 -4.38 29.11
C VAL A 216 13.76 -4.06 27.69
N TRP A 217 13.68 -2.79 27.29
CA TRP A 217 14.15 -2.36 26.00
C TRP A 217 14.91 -1.03 26.10
N VAL A 218 15.85 -0.86 25.18
CA VAL A 218 16.53 0.40 24.90
C VAL A 218 16.44 0.63 23.39
N GLY A 219 16.32 1.87 22.97
CA GLY A 219 16.27 2.18 21.54
C GLY A 219 16.73 3.60 21.27
N SER A 220 17.05 3.84 20.00
CA SER A 220 17.38 5.17 19.49
C SER A 220 16.58 5.42 18.23
N ARG A 221 16.19 6.69 18.04
CA ARG A 221 15.52 7.16 16.83
C ARG A 221 16.30 8.34 16.29
N SER A 222 16.79 8.20 15.06
CA SER A 222 17.35 9.29 14.28
C SER A 222 16.33 9.68 13.21
N ARG A 223 15.94 10.96 13.19
CA ARG A 223 15.03 11.51 12.18
C ARG A 223 15.70 12.65 11.45
N PHE A 224 15.56 12.65 10.13
CA PHE A 224 15.83 13.77 9.26
C PHE A 224 14.55 14.10 8.50
N GLU A 225 14.26 15.38 8.37
CA GLU A 225 13.18 15.93 7.56
C GLU A 225 13.75 17.14 6.82
N ARG A 226 13.60 17.16 5.51
CA ARG A 226 13.91 18.33 4.70
C ARG A 226 12.71 19.26 4.75
N LEU A 227 12.94 20.48 5.20
CA LEU A 227 11.96 21.55 5.14
C LEU A 227 12.20 22.34 3.85
N THR A 228 11.31 22.22 2.89
CA THR A 228 11.12 23.24 1.85
C THR A 228 10.22 24.33 2.43
N GLU A 229 10.49 25.59 2.06
CA GLU A 229 9.99 26.84 2.68
C GLU A 229 8.55 26.84 3.23
N PRO A 230 8.28 27.64 4.30
CA PRO A 230 7.01 27.62 5.05
C PRO A 230 5.76 27.98 4.25
#